data_AF-A0A949Q9J1-F1
#
_entry.id   AF-A0A949Q9J1-F1
#
_cell.length_a   1.000
_cell.length_b   1.000
_cell.length_c   1.000
_cell.angle_alpha   90.00
_cell.angle_beta   90.00
_cell.angle_gamma   90.00
#
_symmetry.space_group_name_H-M   'P 1'
#
loop_
_entity.id
_entity.type
_entity.pdbx_description
1 polymer ?
#
loop_
_entity_poly.entity_id
_entity_poly.type
_entity_poly.pdbx_seq_one_letter_code
_entity_poly.pdbx_strand_id
1 'polypeptide(L)'
;IMKLYSRRMQIEQNFRDEKSERFGFGLRASHSHSAGRLLVLSLLATLVTIVMWLLGYHAENKGLHLRYQANSIKSRRVISYLTLAENVLRHTPLILKRTVLSTVLDHLARTYRSIVLVY
;
A
#
# COMPACT_ATOMS: atom_id res chain seq x y z
N ILE A 1 22.35 -1.40 11.92
CA ILE A 1 22.71 -0.36 10.92
C ILE A 1 22.47 -0.84 9.48
N MET A 2 23.17 -1.87 8.98
CA MET A 2 23.04 -2.35 7.58
C MET A 2 21.61 -2.76 7.16
N LYS A 3 20.86 -3.50 8.00
CA LYS A 3 19.46 -3.92 7.72
C LYS A 3 18.46 -2.76 7.64
N LEU A 4 18.72 -1.64 8.31
CA LEU A 4 17.88 -0.44 8.18
C LEU A 4 18.22 0.30 6.89
N TYR A 5 19.52 0.43 6.59
CA TYR A 5 19.98 1.11 5.39
C TYR A 5 19.51 0.43 4.10
N SER A 6 19.41 -0.91 4.09
CA SER A 6 18.88 -1.65 2.93
C SER A 6 17.43 -1.31 2.60
N ARG A 7 16.65 -0.77 3.55
CA ARG A 7 15.26 -0.34 3.31
C ARG A 7 15.14 1.00 2.60
N ARG A 8 16.22 1.80 2.52
CA ARG A 8 16.21 3.12 1.85
C ARG A 8 15.77 3.04 0.38
N MET A 9 16.12 1.96 -0.31
CA MET A 9 15.74 1.73 -1.71
C MET A 9 14.23 1.61 -1.93
N GLN A 10 13.45 1.31 -0.88
CA GLN A 10 11.99 1.25 -0.97
C GLN A 10 11.36 2.58 -1.37
N ILE A 11 11.96 3.71 -0.96
CA ILE A 11 11.48 5.04 -1.35
C ILE A 11 11.58 5.23 -2.86
N GLU A 12 12.69 4.82 -3.46
CA GLU A 12 12.89 4.95 -4.91
C GLU A 12 12.00 4.02 -5.72
N GLN A 13 11.76 2.81 -5.22
CA GLN A 13 10.79 1.88 -5.80
C GLN A 13 9.37 2.48 -5.78
N ASN A 14 8.94 3.05 -4.65
CA ASN A 14 7.64 3.71 -4.55
C ASN A 14 7.51 4.88 -5.54
N PHE A 15 8.55 5.73 -5.67
CA PHE A 15 8.54 6.82 -6.66
C PHE A 15 8.53 6.32 -8.10
N ARG A 16 9.16 5.18 -8.38
CA ARG A 16 9.13 4.55 -9.70
C ARG A 16 7.74 4.03 -10.02
N ASP A 17 7.09 3.38 -9.07
CA ASP A 17 5.75 2.82 -9.22
C ASP A 17 4.70 3.92 -9.37
N GLU A 18 4.75 4.98 -8.55
CA GLU A 18 3.85 6.15 -8.67
C GLU A 18 3.88 6.77 -10.08
N LYS A 19 5.08 6.83 -10.69
CA LYS A 19 5.29 7.32 -12.06
C LYS A 19 4.89 6.31 -13.14
N SER A 20 4.86 5.03 -12.81
CA SER A 20 4.60 3.94 -13.75
C SER A 20 3.15 3.91 -14.19
N GLU A 21 2.91 3.86 -15.49
CA GLU A 21 1.57 3.76 -16.08
C GLU A 21 0.93 2.39 -15.84
N ARG A 22 1.75 1.34 -15.83
CA ARG A 22 1.26 -0.03 -15.78
C ARG A 22 1.13 -0.57 -14.35
N PHE A 23 1.99 -0.11 -13.44
CA PHE A 23 2.16 -0.70 -12.12
C PHE A 23 1.87 0.26 -10.96
N GLY A 24 1.51 1.52 -11.24
CA GLY A 24 1.06 2.46 -10.22
C GLY A 24 0.12 3.51 -10.80
N PHE A 25 0.33 4.79 -10.46
CA PHE A 25 -0.67 5.85 -10.72
C PHE A 25 -0.49 6.57 -12.06
N GLY A 26 0.46 6.15 -12.89
CA GLY A 26 0.63 6.66 -14.24
C GLY A 26 0.91 8.16 -14.33
N LEU A 27 1.61 8.74 -13.36
CA LEU A 27 1.91 10.18 -13.40
C LEU A 27 2.67 10.60 -14.67
N ARG A 28 3.43 9.69 -15.31
CA ARG A 28 4.08 9.96 -16.61
C ARG A 28 3.09 10.21 -17.75
N ALA A 29 1.95 9.51 -17.76
CA ALA A 29 0.88 9.70 -18.75
C ALA A 29 0.04 10.95 -18.49
N SER A 30 0.26 11.68 -17.38
CA SER A 30 -0.52 12.89 -17.09
C SER A 30 -0.25 14.05 -18.06
N HIS A 31 0.88 14.00 -18.79
CA HIS A 31 1.37 15.05 -19.71
C HIS A 31 1.27 16.48 -19.14
N SER A 32 1.40 16.60 -17.82
CA SER A 32 1.23 17.88 -17.14
C SER A 32 2.52 18.69 -17.18
N HIS A 33 2.46 19.89 -17.77
CA HIS A 33 3.58 20.83 -17.83
C HIS A 33 3.58 21.88 -16.70
N SER A 34 2.51 21.95 -15.90
CA SER A 34 2.43 22.88 -14.77
C SER A 34 2.78 22.19 -13.45
N ALA A 35 3.64 22.85 -12.66
CA ALA A 35 4.04 22.37 -11.34
C ALA A 35 2.83 22.24 -10.39
N GLY A 36 1.89 23.19 -10.45
CA GLY A 36 0.67 23.16 -9.63
C GLY A 36 -0.19 21.92 -9.88
N ARG A 37 -0.39 21.52 -11.13
CA ARG A 37 -1.18 20.32 -11.45
C ARG A 37 -0.45 19.04 -11.03
N LEU A 38 0.88 18.95 -11.21
CA LEU A 38 1.66 17.82 -10.72
C LEU A 38 1.61 17.68 -9.20
N LEU A 39 1.63 18.79 -8.46
CA LEU A 39 1.48 18.78 -7.01
C LEU A 39 0.13 18.20 -6.57
N VAL A 40 -0.97 18.62 -7.20
CA VAL A 40 -2.30 18.08 -6.91
C VAL A 40 -2.39 16.59 -7.26
N LEU A 41 -1.84 16.16 -8.40
CA LEU A 41 -1.85 14.75 -8.79
C LEU A 41 -1.01 13.88 -7.84
N SER A 42 0.15 14.36 -7.37
CA SER A 42 0.94 13.66 -6.37
C SER A 42 0.24 13.63 -5.00
N LEU A 43 -0.46 14.69 -4.61
CA LEU A 43 -1.31 14.67 -3.41
C LEU A 43 -2.41 13.60 -3.51
N LEU A 44 -3.10 13.52 -4.66
CA LEU A 44 -4.09 12.47 -4.88
C LEU A 44 -3.48 11.07 -4.86
N ALA A 45 -2.35 10.88 -5.53
CA ALA A 45 -1.64 9.60 -5.56
C ALA A 45 -1.20 9.17 -4.15
N THR A 46 -0.68 10.09 -3.33
CA THR A 46 -0.29 9.82 -1.94
C THR A 46 -1.48 9.46 -1.06
N LEU A 47 -2.60 10.20 -1.15
CA LEU A 47 -3.83 9.89 -0.42
C LEU A 47 -4.38 8.50 -0.79
N VAL A 48 -4.46 8.18 -2.08
CA VAL A 48 -4.90 6.87 -2.56
C VAL A 48 -3.94 5.77 -2.08
N THR A 49 -2.63 6.01 -2.14
CA THR A 49 -1.61 5.07 -1.63
C THR A 49 -1.82 4.76 -0.16
N ILE A 50 -2.08 5.75 0.69
CA ILE A 50 -2.35 5.54 2.12
C ILE A 50 -3.59 4.66 2.32
N VAL A 51 -4.68 4.94 1.60
CA VAL A 51 -5.91 4.14 1.69
C VAL A 51 -5.67 2.70 1.22
N MET A 52 -4.99 2.51 0.09
CA MET A 52 -4.64 1.17 -0.41
C MET A 52 -3.74 0.43 0.56
N TRP A 53 -2.80 1.11 1.21
CA TRP A 53 -1.91 0.48 2.20
C TRP A 53 -2.69 -0.01 3.41
N LEU A 54 -3.60 0.80 3.95
CA LEU A 54 -4.49 0.40 5.06
C LEU A 54 -5.40 -0.77 4.67
N LEU A 55 -5.94 -0.74 3.45
CA LEU A 55 -6.79 -1.81 2.95
C LEU A 55 -6.00 -3.12 2.80
N GLY A 56 -4.79 -3.05 2.25
CA GLY A 56 -3.90 -4.19 2.10
C GLY A 56 -3.49 -4.76 3.46
N TYR A 57 -3.19 -3.91 4.43
CA TYR A 57 -2.92 -4.31 5.81
C TYR A 57 -4.11 -5.05 6.44
N HIS A 58 -5.32 -4.50 6.28
CA HIS A 58 -6.53 -5.15 6.76
C HIS A 58 -6.80 -6.49 6.08
N ALA A 59 -6.62 -6.55 4.76
CA ALA A 59 -6.78 -7.77 3.98
C ALA A 59 -5.76 -8.84 4.39
N GLU A 60 -4.53 -8.45 4.69
CA GLU A 60 -3.51 -9.36 5.20
C GLU A 60 -3.90 -9.92 6.58
N ASN A 61 -4.32 -9.06 7.51
CA ASN A 61 -4.73 -9.49 8.85
C ASN A 61 -5.93 -10.46 8.82
N LYS A 62 -6.77 -10.37 7.79
CA LYS A 62 -7.87 -11.33 7.53
C LYS A 62 -7.43 -12.60 6.79
N GLY A 63 -6.14 -12.74 6.49
CA GLY A 63 -5.59 -13.89 5.75
C GLY A 63 -5.94 -13.91 4.25
N LEU A 64 -6.51 -12.82 3.71
CA LEU A 64 -6.94 -12.80 2.30
C LEU A 64 -5.75 -12.87 1.33
N HIS A 65 -4.59 -12.36 1.73
CA HIS A 65 -3.35 -12.40 0.95
C HIS A 65 -2.98 -13.80 0.45
N LEU A 66 -3.32 -14.85 1.20
CA LEU A 66 -3.06 -16.25 0.84
C LEU A 66 -3.85 -16.70 -0.40
N ARG A 67 -4.98 -16.05 -0.71
CA ARG A 67 -5.80 -16.36 -1.90
C ARG A 67 -5.27 -15.69 -3.17
N TYR A 68 -4.48 -14.63 -3.01
CA TYR A 68 -3.94 -13.83 -4.11
C TYR A 68 -2.49 -14.19 -4.46
N GLN A 69 -1.86 -15.08 -3.70
CA GLN A 69 -0.54 -15.61 -4.00
C GLN A 69 -0.63 -16.97 -4.67
N ALA A 70 0.14 -17.17 -5.73
CA ALA A 70 0.28 -18.48 -6.37
C ALA A 70 1.25 -19.41 -5.61
N ASN A 71 2.16 -18.83 -4.81
CA ASN A 71 3.21 -19.58 -4.12
C ASN A 71 2.69 -20.21 -2.82
N SER A 72 3.32 -21.33 -2.42
CA SER A 72 3.01 -22.06 -1.18
C SER A 72 3.59 -21.43 0.10
N ILE A 73 4.38 -20.35 -0.02
CA ILE A 73 5.01 -19.67 1.11
C ILE A 73 3.95 -19.00 1.98
N LYS A 74 3.86 -19.41 3.25
CA LYS A 74 2.94 -18.81 4.25
C LYS A 74 3.66 -18.11 5.40
N SER A 75 4.99 -18.22 5.47
CA SER A 75 5.81 -17.70 6.57
C SER A 75 6.11 -16.20 6.47
N ARG A 76 5.94 -15.61 5.28
CA ARG A 76 6.18 -14.19 5.03
C ARG A 76 5.22 -13.65 3.99
N ARG A 77 5.00 -12.35 4.03
CA ARG A 77 4.32 -11.62 2.96
C ARG A 77 5.12 -11.68 1.67
N VAL A 78 4.45 -12.06 0.58
CA VAL A 78 5.03 -12.12 -0.77
C VAL A 78 4.61 -10.92 -1.62
N ILE A 79 3.36 -10.48 -1.50
CA ILE A 79 2.76 -9.42 -2.31
C ILE A 79 2.72 -8.12 -1.50
N SER A 80 2.98 -6.98 -2.14
CA SER A 80 2.87 -5.66 -1.47
C SER A 80 1.43 -5.39 -1.02
N TYR A 81 1.25 -4.53 -0.02
CA TYR A 81 -0.11 -4.14 0.40
C TYR A 81 -0.89 -3.44 -0.72
N LEU A 82 -0.21 -2.64 -1.56
CA LEU A 82 -0.86 -1.93 -2.67
C LEU A 82 -1.42 -2.94 -3.68
N THR A 83 -0.59 -3.90 -4.12
CA THR A 83 -1.01 -4.93 -5.07
C THR A 83 -2.10 -5.83 -4.48
N LEU A 84 -2.00 -6.18 -3.19
CA LEU A 84 -3.03 -6.94 -2.51
C LEU A 84 -4.36 -6.15 -2.46
N ALA A 85 -4.30 -4.88 -2.08
CA ALA A 85 -5.47 -4.01 -2.03
C ALA A 85 -6.12 -3.85 -3.41
N GLU A 86 -5.31 -3.63 -4.46
CA GLU A 86 -5.81 -3.55 -5.83
C GLU A 86 -6.55 -4.82 -6.23
N ASN A 87 -5.96 -6.00 -6.00
CA ASN A 87 -6.58 -7.27 -6.35
C ASN A 87 -7.87 -7.53 -5.55
N VAL A 88 -7.86 -7.19 -4.25
CA VAL A 88 -9.05 -7.28 -3.39
C VAL A 88 -10.16 -6.35 -3.88
N LEU A 89 -9.83 -5.11 -4.27
CA LEU A 89 -10.80 -4.17 -4.82
C LEU A 89 -11.35 -4.63 -6.17
N ARG A 90 -10.50 -5.23 -7.01
CA ARG A 90 -10.89 -5.79 -8.31
C ARG A 90 -11.91 -6.93 -8.17
N HIS A 91 -11.82 -7.75 -7.13
CA HIS A 91 -12.74 -8.88 -6.92
C HIS A 91 -13.87 -8.58 -5.93
N THR A 92 -13.72 -7.60 -5.04
CA THR A 92 -14.71 -7.27 -4.01
C THR A 92 -14.73 -5.76 -3.75
N PRO A 93 -15.25 -4.95 -4.70
CA PRO A 93 -15.20 -3.49 -4.61
C PRO A 93 -16.00 -2.94 -3.42
N LEU A 94 -17.05 -3.64 -2.99
CA LEU A 94 -17.89 -3.26 -1.84
C LEU A 94 -17.18 -3.38 -0.49
N ILE A 95 -15.97 -3.94 -0.44
CA ILE A 95 -15.22 -4.07 0.81
C ILE A 95 -14.95 -2.69 1.43
N LEU A 96 -14.74 -1.66 0.60
CA LEU A 96 -14.52 -0.28 1.05
C LEU A 96 -15.67 0.26 1.90
N LYS A 97 -16.92 -0.07 1.53
CA LYS A 97 -18.11 0.37 2.27
C LYS A 97 -18.24 -0.34 3.63
N ARG A 98 -17.68 -1.54 3.74
CA ARG A 98 -17.73 -2.36 4.96
C ARG A 98 -16.53 -2.11 5.87
N THR A 99 -15.42 -1.63 5.32
CA THR A 99 -14.20 -1.34 6.08
C THR A 99 -14.26 0.05 6.67
N VAL A 100 -14.32 0.12 8.00
CA VAL A 100 -14.17 1.37 8.74
C VAL A 100 -12.67 1.65 8.91
N LEU A 101 -12.11 2.55 8.10
CA LEU A 101 -10.66 2.84 8.08
C LEU A 101 -10.09 3.26 9.44
N SER A 102 -10.87 3.97 10.27
CA SER A 102 -10.42 4.36 11.62
C SER A 102 -10.09 3.14 12.49
N THR A 103 -10.91 2.09 12.43
CA THR A 103 -10.65 0.86 13.21
C THR A 103 -9.39 0.13 12.75
N VAL A 104 -9.10 0.18 11.45
CA VAL A 104 -7.87 -0.38 10.86
C VAL A 104 -6.66 0.43 11.31
N LEU A 105 -6.77 1.76 11.33
CA LEU A 105 -5.72 2.65 11.84
C LEU A 105 -5.46 2.43 13.33
N ASP A 106 -6.51 2.29 14.16
CA ASP A 106 -6.36 2.00 15.59
C ASP A 106 -5.71 0.64 15.83
N HIS A 107 -6.07 -0.36 15.02
CA HIS A 107 -5.40 -1.66 15.05
C HIS A 107 -3.91 -1.53 14.71
N LEU A 108 -3.59 -0.84 13.62
CA LEU A 108 -2.20 -0.58 13.20
C LEU A 108 -1.42 0.15 14.30
N ALA A 109 -1.99 1.18 14.90
CA ALA A 109 -1.38 1.95 15.98
C ALA A 109 -1.09 1.08 17.21
N ARG A 110 -2.02 0.19 17.58
CA ARG A 110 -1.81 -0.78 18.67
C ARG A 110 -0.69 -1.77 18.34
N THR A 111 -0.69 -2.35 17.14
CA THR A 111 0.37 -3.27 16.71
C THR A 111 1.74 -2.57 16.67
N TYR A 112 1.78 -1.32 16.21
CA TYR A 112 3.02 -0.55 16.19
C TYR A 112 3.52 -0.27 17.61
N ARG A 113 2.64 0.16 18.52
CA ARG A 113 2.98 0.34 19.94
C ARG A 113 3.53 -0.94 20.56
N SER A 114 2.91 -2.10 20.30
CA SER A 114 3.43 -3.37 20.82
C SER A 114 4.80 -3.73 20.23
N ILE A 115 5.06 -3.42 18.96
CA ILE A 115 6.38 -3.68 18.36
C ILE A 115 7.46 -2.78 18.96
N VAL A 116 7.12 -1.51 19.20
CA VAL A 116 8.06 -0.51 19.73
C VAL A 116 8.30 -0.70 21.23
N LEU A 117 7.28 -1.03 22.02
CA LEU A 117 7.38 -1.22 23.48
C LEU A 117 7.96 -2.58 23.90
N VAL A 118 8.16 -3.50 22.96
CA VAL A 118 8.88 -4.77 23.19
C VAL A 118 10.41 -4.57 23.09
N TYR A 119 10.86 -3.38 22.67
CA TYR A 119 12.25 -2.92 22.75
C TYR A 119 12.41 -1.82 23.80
#